data_AF-A0A290GEF7-F1
#
_entry.id   AF-A0A290GEF7-F1
#
_cell.length_a   1.000
_cell.length_b   1.000
_cell.length_c   1.000
_cell.angle_alpha   90.00
_cell.angle_beta   90.00
_cell.angle_gamma   90.00
#
_symmetry.space_group_name_H-M   'P 1'
#
loop_
_entity.id
_entity.type
_entity.pdbx_description
1 polymer ?
#
loop_
_entity_poly.entity_id
_entity_poly.type
_entity_poly.pdbx_seq_one_letter_code
_entity_poly.pdbx_strand_id
1 'polypeptide(L)'
;SQIPAWIGDLSQLRHLNLSQFGETTLSGEVPTQISHLSNLLSLDLRSYINPQFDFPLINCLQLKESTLQSLIQNSTRLEQLRLNFVTISSSLPHTLTNLTSLQKLSFRHCELHG
;
A
#
# COMPACT_ATOMS: atom_id res chain seq x y z
N SER A 1 0.53 -8.26 -12.84
CA SER A 1 0.25 -9.43 -11.97
C SER A 1 -0.52 -8.98 -10.73
N GLN A 2 -1.36 -9.81 -10.12
CA GLN A 2 -2.12 -9.42 -8.92
C GLN A 2 -1.40 -9.85 -7.63
N ILE A 3 -1.63 -9.13 -6.53
CA ILE A 3 -1.21 -9.57 -5.21
C ILE A 3 -2.16 -10.70 -4.78
N PRO A 4 -1.66 -11.91 -4.51
CA PRO A 4 -2.53 -13.02 -4.18
C PRO A 4 -3.03 -12.94 -2.73
N ALA A 5 -4.26 -13.40 -2.49
CA ALA A 5 -4.88 -13.36 -1.16
C ALA A 5 -4.13 -14.18 -0.09
N TRP A 6 -3.42 -15.24 -0.48
CA TRP A 6 -2.62 -16.06 0.44
C TRP A 6 -1.47 -15.28 1.12
N ILE A 7 -1.17 -14.05 0.66
CA ILE A 7 -0.20 -13.18 1.36
C ILE A 7 -0.57 -13.00 2.84
N GLY A 8 -1.85 -13.02 3.18
CA GLY A 8 -2.32 -12.90 4.57
C GLY A 8 -1.94 -14.09 5.46
N ASP A 9 -1.58 -15.23 4.89
CA ASP A 9 -1.17 -16.42 5.65
C ASP A 9 0.26 -16.28 6.19
N LEU A 10 1.02 -15.29 5.69
CA LEU A 10 2.38 -14.99 6.13
C LEU A 10 2.40 -14.17 7.44
N SER A 11 1.70 -14.65 8.47
CA SER A 11 1.49 -13.95 9.76
C SER A 11 2.77 -13.48 10.49
N GLN A 12 3.91 -14.08 10.19
CA GLN A 12 5.22 -13.72 10.77
C GLN A 12 5.95 -12.61 9.99
N LEU A 13 5.38 -12.15 8.88
CA LEU A 13 6.03 -11.21 7.99
C LEU A 13 6.08 -9.81 8.62
N ARG A 14 7.29 -9.27 8.70
CA ARG A 14 7.57 -7.94 9.30
C ARG A 14 7.77 -6.86 8.24
N HIS A 15 8.26 -7.22 7.06
CA HIS A 15 8.55 -6.28 5.99
C HIS A 15 8.03 -6.83 4.67
N LEU A 16 7.01 -6.18 4.11
CA LEU A 16 6.46 -6.50 2.79
C LEU A 16 6.86 -5.39 1.83
N ASN A 17 7.75 -5.72 0.89
CA ASN A 17 8.14 -4.82 -0.19
C ASN A 17 7.67 -5.41 -1.52
N LEU A 18 6.65 -4.77 -2.09
CA LEU A 18 6.11 -5.05 -3.42
C LEU A 18 6.26 -3.81 -4.31
N SER A 19 7.24 -2.95 -4.00
CA SER A 19 7.50 -1.76 -4.78
C SER A 19 8.01 -2.12 -6.17
N GLN A 20 7.67 -1.28 -7.14
CA GLN A 20 7.82 -1.60 -8.56
C GLN A 20 8.64 -0.58 -9.31
N PHE A 21 9.59 -1.08 -10.10
CA PHE A 21 10.47 -0.26 -10.92
C PHE A 21 10.36 -0.69 -12.39
N GLY A 22 10.16 0.27 -13.30
CA GLY A 22 10.13 0.00 -14.73
C GLY A 22 8.77 -0.53 -15.22
N GLU A 23 8.79 -1.34 -16.28
CA GLU A 23 7.60 -1.75 -17.05
C GLU A 23 6.76 -2.85 -16.39
N THR A 24 7.25 -3.47 -15.32
CA THR A 24 6.48 -4.47 -14.57
C THR A 24 5.51 -3.77 -13.63
N THR A 25 4.21 -4.01 -13.84
CA THR A 25 3.16 -3.47 -12.97
C THR A 25 2.31 -4.60 -12.35
N LEU A 26 2.31 -4.65 -11.02
CA LEU A 26 1.24 -5.19 -10.22
C LEU A 26 0.01 -4.36 -10.55
N SER A 27 -1.09 -5.07 -10.73
CA SER A 27 -2.34 -4.53 -11.19
C SER A 27 -3.48 -5.12 -10.39
N GLY A 28 -4.63 -4.46 -10.44
CA GLY A 28 -5.82 -4.89 -9.70
C GLY A 28 -5.79 -4.46 -8.24
N GLU A 29 -6.64 -5.10 -7.46
CA GLU A 29 -6.91 -4.70 -6.07
C GLU A 29 -5.95 -5.36 -5.08
N VAL A 30 -5.49 -4.59 -4.09
CA VAL A 30 -4.79 -5.14 -2.92
C VAL A 30 -5.79 -5.99 -2.11
N PRO A 31 -5.54 -7.29 -1.92
CA PRO A 31 -6.46 -8.17 -1.20
C PRO A 31 -6.60 -7.74 0.27
N THR A 32 -7.81 -7.83 0.82
CA THR A 32 -8.10 -7.48 2.22
C THR A 32 -7.29 -8.31 3.21
N GLN A 33 -6.88 -9.52 2.80
CA GLN A 33 -6.02 -10.43 3.57
C GLN A 33 -4.65 -9.81 3.94
N ILE A 34 -4.22 -8.73 3.29
CA ILE A 34 -3.02 -7.99 3.72
C ILE A 34 -3.16 -7.48 5.17
N SER A 35 -4.39 -7.27 5.65
CA SER A 35 -4.68 -6.88 7.04
C SER A 35 -4.44 -8.01 8.06
N HIS A 36 -4.23 -9.26 7.62
CA HIS A 36 -3.86 -10.38 8.51
C HIS A 36 -2.38 -10.35 8.91
N LEU A 37 -1.56 -9.50 8.27
CA LEU A 37 -0.15 -9.29 8.59
C LEU A 37 0.01 -8.42 9.86
N SER A 38 -0.43 -8.94 11.00
CA SER A 38 -0.44 -8.19 12.28
C SER A 38 0.95 -7.86 12.83
N ASN A 39 2.00 -8.57 12.38
CA ASN A 39 3.40 -8.31 12.75
C ASN A 39 4.12 -7.34 11.80
N LEU A 40 3.41 -6.77 10.82
CA LEU A 40 4.02 -5.92 9.81
C LEU A 40 4.52 -4.60 10.42
N LEU A 41 5.78 -4.29 10.15
CA LEU A 41 6.45 -3.03 10.52
C LEU A 41 6.62 -2.13 9.29
N SER A 42 6.73 -2.71 8.10
CA SER A 42 6.90 -1.96 6.86
C SER A 42 6.05 -2.54 5.74
N LEU A 43 5.24 -1.69 5.13
CA LEU A 43 4.53 -1.95 3.88
C LEU A 43 4.98 -0.96 2.81
N ASP A 44 5.56 -1.49 1.73
CA ASP A 44 5.94 -0.70 0.55
C ASP A 44 5.24 -1.25 -0.69
N LEU A 45 4.26 -0.50 -1.20
CA LEU A 45 3.50 -0.79 -2.42
C LEU A 45 3.78 0.25 -3.52
N ARG A 46 4.82 1.06 -3.35
CA ARG A 46 5.09 2.18 -4.26
C ARG A 46 5.38 1.71 -5.68
N SER A 47 4.88 2.43 -6.66
CA SER A 47 5.44 2.39 -8.00
C SER A 47 6.43 3.54 -8.19
N TYR A 48 7.36 3.38 -9.11
CA TYR A 48 8.24 4.45 -9.58
C TYR A 48 7.92 4.75 -11.03
N ILE A 49 7.42 5.97 -11.29
CA ILE A 49 7.31 6.46 -12.66
C ILE A 49 8.71 6.84 -13.13
N ASN A 50 9.19 6.19 -14.19
CA ASN A 50 10.41 6.62 -14.86
C ASN A 50 10.06 7.79 -15.80
N PRO A 51 10.62 9.00 -15.59
CA PRO A 51 10.34 10.18 -16.40
C PRO A 51 10.84 10.07 -17.85
N GLN A 52 11.60 9.03 -18.21
CA GLN A 52 12.01 8.76 -19.60
C GLN A 52 10.93 8.09 -20.46
N PHE A 53 9.84 7.59 -19.90
CA PHE A 53 8.74 7.06 -20.69
C PHE A 53 7.76 8.17 -21.06
N ASP A 54 7.44 8.28 -22.35
CA ASP A 54 6.47 9.24 -22.90
C ASP A 54 5.06 9.08 -22.31
N PHE A 55 4.77 7.92 -21.70
CA PHE A 55 3.57 7.68 -20.92
C PHE A 55 3.97 7.38 -19.47
N PRO A 56 3.53 8.18 -18.48
CA PRO A 56 3.72 7.83 -17.09
C PRO A 56 3.05 6.48 -16.83
N LEU A 57 3.85 5.46 -16.45
CA LEU A 57 3.34 4.18 -15.98
C LEU A 57 2.46 4.44 -14.76
N ILE A 58 1.14 4.49 -14.96
CA ILE A 58 0.17 4.56 -13.88
C ILE A 58 0.26 3.23 -13.14
N ASN A 59 0.47 3.28 -11.83
CA ASN A 59 0.38 2.08 -11.02
C ASN A 59 -1.05 1.56 -11.12
N CYS A 60 -1.24 0.37 -11.70
CA CYS A 60 -2.56 -0.23 -11.83
C CYS A 60 -3.04 -0.87 -10.51
N LEU A 61 -2.31 -0.69 -9.41
CA LEU A 61 -2.65 -1.20 -8.10
C LEU A 61 -3.64 -0.27 -7.40
N GLN A 62 -4.77 -0.85 -7.00
CA GLN A 62 -5.83 -0.16 -6.28
C GLN A 62 -5.86 -0.64 -4.82
N LEU A 63 -5.79 0.31 -3.89
CA LEU A 63 -5.95 0.03 -2.46
C LEU A 63 -7.27 0.65 -2.00
N LYS A 64 -8.30 -0.19 -1.84
CA LYS A 64 -9.59 0.25 -1.32
C LYS A 64 -9.47 0.85 0.07
N GLU A 65 -10.30 1.85 0.36
CA GLU A 65 -10.41 2.46 1.68
C GLU A 65 -10.67 1.43 2.78
N SER A 66 -11.57 0.46 2.54
CA SER A 66 -11.86 -0.62 3.49
C SER A 66 -10.63 -1.48 3.79
N THR A 67 -9.84 -1.83 2.77
CA THR A 67 -8.59 -2.58 2.93
C THR A 67 -7.57 -1.78 3.74
N LEU A 68 -7.41 -0.49 3.44
CA LEU A 68 -6.53 0.41 4.19
C LEU A 68 -6.97 0.53 5.65
N GLN A 69 -8.28 0.66 5.90
CA GLN A 69 -8.85 0.72 7.24
C GLN A 69 -8.59 -0.56 8.03
N SER A 70 -8.84 -1.73 7.44
CA SER A 70 -8.55 -3.02 8.09
C SER A 70 -7.06 -3.20 8.38
N LEU A 71 -6.18 -2.81 7.45
CA LEU A 71 -4.74 -2.83 7.68
C LEU A 71 -4.34 -1.95 8.87
N ILE A 72 -4.85 -0.72 8.93
CA ILE A 72 -4.56 0.23 10.00
C ILE A 72 -5.08 -0.27 11.36
N GLN A 73 -6.29 -0.83 11.39
CA GLN A 73 -6.90 -1.36 12.62
C GLN A 73 -6.12 -2.56 13.17
N ASN A 74 -5.60 -3.42 12.29
CA ASN A 74 -4.90 -4.65 12.70
C ASN A 74 -3.39 -4.47 12.89
N SER A 75 -2.78 -3.43 12.29
CA SER A 75 -1.33 -3.23 12.27
C SER A 75 -0.91 -2.03 13.12
N THR A 76 -1.05 -2.15 14.45
CA THR A 76 -0.68 -1.09 15.41
C THR A 76 0.83 -0.85 15.51
N ARG A 77 1.64 -1.76 14.95
CA ARG A 77 3.10 -1.74 14.96
C ARG A 77 3.70 -1.19 13.66
N LEU A 78 2.87 -0.76 12.71
CA LEU A 78 3.36 -0.30 11.40
C LEU A 78 4.20 0.97 11.56
N GLU A 79 5.48 0.88 11.23
CA GLU A 79 6.45 1.98 11.30
C GLU A 79 6.60 2.69 9.95
N GLN A 80 6.40 1.97 8.84
CA GLN A 80 6.57 2.50 7.49
C GLN A 80 5.40 2.09 6.59
N LEU A 81 4.70 3.09 6.05
CA LEU A 81 3.63 2.93 5.07
C LEU A 81 3.96 3.74 3.82
N ARG A 82 4.24 3.05 2.71
CA ARG A 82 4.67 3.68 1.46
C ARG A 82 3.77 3.26 0.31
N LEU A 83 3.02 4.22 -0.19
CA LEU A 83 1.91 4.02 -1.13
C LEU A 83 2.01 4.93 -2.37
N ASN A 84 3.09 5.69 -2.54
CA ASN A 84 3.28 6.54 -3.73
C ASN A 84 2.82 5.86 -5.03
N PHE A 85 2.00 6.58 -5.77
CA PHE A 85 1.38 6.18 -7.03
C PHE A 85 0.34 5.08 -6.93
N VAL A 86 0.02 4.50 -5.77
CA VAL A 86 -1.09 3.55 -5.60
C VAL A 86 -2.42 4.31 -5.62
N THR A 87 -3.37 3.86 -6.42
CA THR A 87 -4.72 4.45 -6.48
C THR A 87 -5.50 4.10 -5.22
N ILE A 88 -5.85 5.09 -4.41
CA ILE A 88 -6.69 4.91 -3.22
C ILE A 88 -8.11 5.45 -3.48
N SER A 89 -8.25 6.50 -4.31
CA SER A 89 -9.50 7.16 -4.73
C SER A 89 -10.51 7.34 -3.58
N SER A 90 -10.01 7.75 -2.41
CA SER A 90 -10.82 8.06 -1.23
C SER A 90 -10.22 9.28 -0.53
N SER A 91 -10.96 9.86 0.41
CA SER A 91 -10.32 10.73 1.39
C SER A 91 -9.35 9.90 2.22
N LEU A 92 -8.24 10.51 2.62
CA LEU A 92 -7.28 9.84 3.49
C LEU A 92 -7.98 9.62 4.84
N PRO A 93 -8.19 8.37 5.28
CA PRO A 93 -9.09 8.16 6.39
C PRO A 93 -8.44 8.69 7.67
N HIS A 94 -9.25 9.38 8.49
CA HIS A 94 -8.85 9.86 9.82
C HIS A 94 -8.21 8.75 10.66
N THR A 95 -8.50 7.49 10.36
CA THR A 95 -7.89 6.31 10.98
C THR A 95 -6.38 6.25 10.87
N LEU A 96 -5.70 6.97 9.96
CA LEU A 96 -4.23 7.06 9.97
C LEU A 96 -3.68 7.55 11.32
N THR A 97 -4.46 8.31 12.11
CA THR A 97 -4.07 8.70 13.47
C THR A 97 -3.88 7.52 14.42
N ASN A 98 -4.43 6.34 14.10
CA ASN A 98 -4.28 5.12 14.90
C ASN A 98 -2.92 4.44 14.70
N LEU A 99 -2.16 4.82 13.66
CA LEU A 99 -0.80 4.32 13.44
C LEU A 99 0.20 5.05 14.34
N THR A 100 0.11 4.83 15.65
CA THR A 100 0.94 5.52 16.65
C THR A 100 2.44 5.22 16.54
N SER A 101 2.79 4.09 15.92
CA SER A 101 4.18 3.68 15.66
C SER A 101 4.75 4.25 14.36
N LEU A 102 3.96 4.98 13.56
CA LEU A 102 4.33 5.37 12.21
C LEU A 102 5.45 6.42 12.21
N GLN A 103 6.55 6.09 11.55
CA GLN A 103 7.72 6.96 11.39
C GLN A 103 7.88 7.46 9.96
N LYS A 104 7.38 6.70 8.97
CA LYS A 104 7.48 7.05 7.55
C LYS A 104 6.14 6.82 6.86
N LEU A 105 5.62 7.89 6.27
CA LEU A 105 4.41 7.87 5.46
C LEU A 105 4.68 8.53 4.11
N SER A 106 4.27 7.89 3.01
CA SER A 106 4.36 8.49 1.68
C SER A 106 3.20 8.02 0.80
N PHE A 107 2.45 8.97 0.22
CA PHE A 107 1.25 8.73 -0.59
C PHE A 107 1.16 9.72 -1.76
N ARG A 108 2.30 10.06 -2.36
CA ARG A 108 2.35 10.98 -3.51
C ARG A 108 1.57 10.38 -4.69
N HIS A 109 0.74 11.18 -5.36
CA HIS A 109 -0.06 10.74 -6.52
C HIS A 109 -0.95 9.52 -6.24
N CYS A 110 -1.66 9.53 -5.11
CA CYS A 110 -2.60 8.46 -4.73
C CYS A 110 -4.08 8.75 -5.04
N GLU A 111 -4.37 9.78 -5.84
CA GLU A 111 -5.74 10.25 -6.12
C GLU A 111 -6.56 10.54 -4.86
N LEU A 112 -5.90 11.11 -3.85
CA LEU A 112 -6.58 11.51 -2.62
C LEU A 112 -7.36 12.81 -2.87
N HIS A 113 -8.61 12.82 -2.44
CA HIS A 113 -9.47 14.00 -2.44
C HIS A 113 -9.57 14.56 -1.00
N GLY A 114 -9.63 15.89 -0.88
CA GLY A 114 -9.74 16.61 0.40
C GLY A 114 -11.18 16.86 0.82
#